data_AF-A0A830EYT7-F1
#
_entry.id   AF-A0A830EYT7-F1
#
_cell.length_a   1.000
_cell.length_b   1.000
_cell.length_c   1.000
_cell.angle_alpha   90.00
_cell.angle_beta   90.00
_cell.angle_gamma   90.00
#
_symmetry.space_group_name_H-M   'P 1'
#
loop_
_entity.id
_entity.type
_entity.pdbx_description
1 polymer ?
#
loop_
_entity_poly.entity_id
_entity_poly.type
_entity_poly.pdbx_seq_one_letter_code
_entity_poly.pdbx_strand_id
1 'polypeptide(L)'
;MSSPENGPTPPEGVPDKVATELPQLTPDELRNTIIYAQELLRFHDETDSPVEPGPNEEILRATKRDGYTEVVKRTTCAEECADCPHGPYLYHVKEETRPEGGTKVRWMFLGEVYPDEE
;
A
#
# COMPACT_ATOMS: atom_id res chain seq x y z
N MET A 1 14.50 -28.81 -38.22
CA MET A 1 14.70 -27.41 -37.80
C MET A 1 13.34 -26.90 -37.35
N SER A 2 13.15 -26.71 -36.05
CA SER A 2 11.87 -26.26 -35.49
C SER A 2 12.10 -24.95 -34.74
N SER A 3 11.32 -23.93 -35.09
CA SER A 3 11.15 -22.65 -34.39
C SER A 3 9.62 -22.43 -34.22
N PRO A 4 9.13 -21.54 -33.34
CA PRO A 4 9.80 -20.79 -32.27
C PRO A 4 9.19 -21.02 -30.85
N GLU A 5 10.04 -20.89 -29.84
CA GLU A 5 9.87 -20.12 -28.60
C GLU A 5 8.47 -19.47 -28.41
N ASN A 6 7.59 -20.10 -27.63
CA ASN A 6 6.24 -19.61 -27.35
C ASN A 6 6.06 -19.43 -25.84
N GLY A 7 6.81 -18.49 -25.29
CA GLY A 7 6.68 -18.04 -23.90
C GLY A 7 5.61 -16.95 -23.76
N PRO A 8 5.13 -16.68 -22.54
CA PRO A 8 4.22 -15.56 -22.28
C PRO A 8 4.87 -14.23 -22.69
N THR A 9 4.08 -13.34 -23.29
CA THR A 9 4.52 -11.98 -23.60
C THR A 9 4.52 -11.13 -22.31
N PRO A 10 5.60 -10.38 -22.02
CA PRO A 10 5.62 -9.48 -20.86
C PRO A 10 4.53 -8.39 -21.00
N PRO A 11 3.88 -7.99 -19.90
CA PRO A 11 2.95 -6.86 -19.89
C PRO A 11 3.60 -5.55 -20.35
N GLU A 12 2.77 -4.63 -20.84
CA GLU A 12 3.20 -3.27 -21.18
C GLU A 12 3.78 -2.56 -19.95
N GLY A 13 4.91 -1.87 -20.12
CA GLY A 13 5.59 -1.14 -19.05
C GLY A 13 6.63 -1.95 -18.26
N VAL A 14 6.76 -3.27 -18.49
CA VAL A 14 7.86 -4.05 -17.91
C VAL A 14 9.18 -3.66 -18.61
N PRO A 15 10.24 -3.29 -17.86
CA PRO A 15 11.53 -2.96 -18.46
C PRO A 15 12.14 -4.13 -19.23
N ASP A 16 12.76 -3.88 -20.39
CA ASP A 16 13.35 -4.90 -21.26
C ASP A 16 14.30 -5.86 -20.53
N LYS A 17 15.07 -5.32 -19.57
CA LYS A 17 15.97 -6.12 -18.73
C LYS A 17 15.20 -7.17 -17.92
N VAL A 18 14.11 -6.77 -17.25
CA VAL A 18 13.27 -7.66 -16.45
C VAL A 18 12.56 -8.67 -17.34
N ALA A 19 12.04 -8.23 -18.49
CA ALA A 19 11.41 -9.10 -19.48
C ALA A 19 12.34 -10.20 -20.02
N THR A 20 13.65 -9.92 -20.07
CA THR A 20 14.68 -10.87 -20.53
C THR A 20 15.16 -11.80 -19.41
N GLU A 21 15.20 -11.31 -18.17
CA GLU A 21 15.73 -12.06 -17.02
C GLU A 21 14.70 -13.05 -16.42
N LEU A 22 13.43 -12.66 -16.29
CA LEU A 22 12.40 -13.52 -15.67
C LEU A 22 12.23 -14.88 -16.35
N PRO A 23 12.27 -15.02 -17.69
CA PRO A 23 12.18 -16.33 -18.35
C PRO A 23 13.34 -17.28 -18.05
N GLN A 24 14.48 -16.77 -17.55
CA GLN A 24 15.65 -17.57 -17.20
C GLN A 24 15.59 -18.14 -15.78
N LEU A 25 14.62 -17.70 -14.98
CA LEU A 25 14.45 -18.12 -13.59
C LEU A 25 13.75 -19.48 -13.49
N THR A 26 14.09 -20.22 -12.44
CA THR A 26 13.37 -21.44 -12.09
C THR A 26 11.96 -21.11 -11.55
N PRO A 27 11.03 -22.09 -11.54
CA PRO A 27 9.70 -21.86 -10.97
C PRO A 27 9.69 -21.36 -9.52
N ASP A 28 10.65 -21.79 -8.70
CA ASP A 28 10.72 -21.35 -7.29
C ASP A 28 11.28 -19.92 -7.17
N GLU A 29 12.28 -19.57 -7.98
CA GLU A 29 12.77 -18.19 -8.05
C GLU A 29 11.69 -17.23 -8.57
N LEU A 30 10.86 -17.67 -9.53
CA LEU A 30 9.71 -16.88 -10.00
C LEU A 30 8.69 -16.63 -8.89
N ARG A 31 8.36 -17.64 -8.07
CA ARG A 31 7.45 -17.48 -6.92
C ARG A 31 8.01 -16.51 -5.90
N ASN A 32 9.29 -16.64 -5.55
CA ASN A 32 9.96 -15.73 -4.61
C ASN A 32 10.03 -14.30 -5.17
N THR A 33 10.25 -14.15 -6.48
CA THR A 33 10.25 -12.84 -7.14
C THR A 33 8.88 -12.18 -7.05
N ILE A 34 7.78 -12.93 -7.21
CA ILE A 34 6.42 -12.40 -7.06
C ILE A 34 6.18 -11.92 -5.63
N ILE A 35 6.56 -12.71 -4.62
CA ILE A 35 6.43 -12.33 -3.20
C ILE A 35 7.17 -11.01 -2.95
N TYR A 36 8.44 -10.93 -3.35
CA TYR A 36 9.23 -9.73 -3.13
C TYR A 36 8.72 -8.51 -3.89
N ALA A 37 8.26 -8.68 -5.14
CA ALA A 37 7.67 -7.59 -5.91
C ALA A 37 6.38 -7.06 -5.26
N GLN A 38 5.56 -7.96 -4.68
CA GLN A 38 4.36 -7.58 -3.92
C GLN A 38 4.71 -6.84 -2.63
N GLU A 39 5.75 -7.26 -1.92
CA GLU A 39 6.26 -6.55 -0.73
C GLU A 39 6.79 -5.17 -1.09
N LEU A 40 7.54 -5.04 -2.20
CA LEU A 40 8.02 -3.75 -2.70
C LEU A 40 6.88 -2.81 -3.06
N LEU A 41 5.83 -3.30 -3.73
CA LEU A 41 4.64 -2.50 -4.03
C LEU A 41 3.97 -1.99 -2.75
N ARG A 42 3.84 -2.85 -1.74
CA ARG A 42 3.27 -2.47 -0.44
C ARG A 42 4.13 -1.40 0.25
N PHE A 43 5.45 -1.60 0.27
CA PHE A 43 6.38 -0.64 0.85
C PHE A 43 6.35 0.71 0.11
N HIS A 44 6.26 0.70 -1.22
CA HIS A 44 6.12 1.93 -2.00
C HIS A 44 4.78 2.63 -1.71
N ASP A 45 3.67 1.91 -1.64
CA ASP A 45 2.37 2.49 -1.28
C ASP A 45 2.35 3.07 0.15
N GLU A 46 3.05 2.43 1.09
CA GLU A 46 3.22 2.92 2.47
C GLU A 46 4.14 4.15 2.54
N THR A 47 5.24 4.18 1.77
CA THR A 47 6.21 5.27 1.76
C THR A 47 5.78 6.49 0.94
N ASP A 48 5.03 6.29 -0.15
CA ASP A 48 4.36 7.36 -0.91
C ASP A 48 2.99 7.72 -0.32
N SER A 49 2.72 7.35 0.95
CA SER A 49 1.47 7.69 1.62
C SER A 49 1.18 9.19 1.44
N PRO A 50 0.08 9.57 0.77
CA PRO A 50 -0.27 10.99 0.56
C PRO A 50 -0.76 11.66 1.86
N VAL A 51 -0.63 10.97 2.99
CA VAL A 51 -1.17 11.34 4.28
C VAL A 51 -0.07 11.17 5.32
N GLU A 52 0.26 12.27 5.98
CA GLU A 52 1.20 12.30 7.10
C GLU A 52 0.49 11.86 8.40
N PRO A 53 1.15 11.06 9.26
CA PRO A 53 0.62 10.75 10.57
C PRO A 53 0.57 11.99 11.46
N GLY A 54 -0.47 12.10 12.29
CA GLY A 54 -0.51 13.09 13.35
C GLY A 54 0.44 12.75 14.52
N PRO A 55 0.59 13.66 15.50
CA PRO A 55 1.35 13.38 16.71
C PRO A 55 0.82 12.15 17.45
N ASN A 56 1.70 11.23 17.80
CA ASN A 56 1.39 9.93 18.43
C ASN A 56 0.49 9.01 17.60
N GLU A 57 0.38 9.25 16.29
CA GLU A 57 -0.27 8.35 15.35
C GLU A 57 0.77 7.57 14.56
N GLU A 58 0.41 6.34 14.20
CA GLU A 58 1.21 5.49 13.32
C GLU A 58 0.31 4.98 12.20
N ILE A 59 0.65 5.32 10.95
CA ILE A 59 -0.01 4.79 9.77
C ILE A 59 0.59 3.41 9.50
N LEU A 60 -0.25 2.38 9.62
CA LEU A 60 0.14 0.98 9.35
C LEU A 60 -0.02 0.62 7.87
N ARG A 61 -0.94 1.27 7.18
CA ARG A 61 -1.17 1.09 5.73
C ARG A 61 -1.83 2.33 5.15
N ALA A 62 -1.35 2.79 4.00
CA ALA A 62 -2.04 3.78 3.18
C ALA A 62 -2.14 3.25 1.75
N THR A 63 -3.34 3.26 1.15
CA THR A 63 -3.56 2.79 -0.21
C THR A 63 -4.41 3.80 -0.96
N LYS A 64 -3.86 4.35 -2.04
CA LYS A 64 -4.58 5.30 -2.89
C LYS A 64 -5.67 4.56 -3.69
N ARG A 65 -6.90 5.10 -3.64
CA ARG A 65 -8.07 4.65 -4.42
C ARG A 65 -8.56 5.78 -5.29
N ASP A 66 -9.48 5.49 -6.20
CA ASP A 66 -10.13 6.53 -6.98
C ASP A 66 -11.00 7.41 -6.05
N GLY A 67 -10.62 8.69 -5.94
CA GLY A 67 -11.32 9.69 -5.13
C GLY A 67 -11.05 9.67 -3.61
N TYR A 68 -10.21 8.79 -3.07
CA TYR A 68 -9.79 8.78 -1.66
C TYR A 68 -8.54 7.94 -1.40
N THR A 69 -7.97 8.04 -0.20
CA THR A 69 -6.93 7.14 0.30
C THR A 69 -7.50 6.30 1.45
N GLU A 70 -7.36 4.98 1.39
CA GLU A 70 -7.63 4.08 2.53
C GLU A 70 -6.44 4.16 3.48
N VAL A 71 -6.67 4.59 4.71
CA VAL A 71 -5.62 4.69 5.73
C VAL A 71 -6.01 3.83 6.92
N VAL A 72 -5.15 2.87 7.26
CA VAL A 72 -5.21 2.13 8.52
C VAL A 72 -4.18 2.73 9.45
N LYS A 73 -4.62 3.20 10.62
CA LYS A 73 -3.73 3.78 11.63
C LYS A 73 -4.07 3.33 13.04
N ARG A 74 -3.09 3.44 13.94
CA ARG A 74 -3.27 3.35 15.38
C ARG A 74 -2.80 4.64 16.05
N THR A 75 -3.27 4.89 17.27
CA THR A 75 -2.92 6.08 18.04
C THR A 75 -2.51 5.70 19.45
N THR A 76 -1.37 6.22 19.87
CA THR A 76 -0.84 6.06 21.21
C THR A 76 -1.19 7.30 22.04
N CYS A 77 -1.74 7.10 23.24
CA CYS A 77 -2.01 8.21 24.13
C CYS A 77 -0.71 8.80 24.69
N ALA A 78 -0.68 10.13 24.88
CA ALA A 78 0.45 10.81 25.52
C ALA A 78 0.54 10.51 27.03
N GLU A 79 -0.57 10.07 27.64
CA GLU A 79 -0.69 9.68 29.03
C GLU A 79 -1.05 8.19 29.13
N GLU A 80 -0.84 7.61 30.31
CA GLU A 80 -1.07 6.18 30.56
C GLU A 80 -2.57 5.85 30.45
N CYS A 81 -2.91 5.02 29.46
CA CYS A 81 -4.28 4.61 29.13
C CYS A 81 -4.37 3.08 29.16
N ALA A 82 -5.44 2.55 29.74
CA ALA A 82 -5.62 1.11 29.96
C ALA A 82 -5.83 0.29 28.66
N ASP A 83 -6.28 0.93 27.59
CA ASP A 83 -6.64 0.28 26.32
C ASP A 83 -5.87 0.91 25.14
N CYS A 84 -4.55 0.96 25.29
CA CYS A 84 -3.61 1.58 24.36
C CYS A 84 -2.66 0.53 23.76
N PRO A 85 -2.32 0.58 22.46
CA PRO A 85 -2.71 1.59 21.46
C PRO A 85 -4.14 1.45 20.96
N HIS A 86 -4.77 2.57 20.61
CA HIS A 86 -6.11 2.59 20.04
C HIS A 86 -6.07 2.25 18.54
N GLY A 87 -6.90 1.29 18.12
CA GLY A 87 -6.93 0.76 16.76
C GLY A 87 -6.26 -0.62 16.64
N PRO A 88 -6.04 -1.11 15.41
CA PRO A 88 -6.04 -0.35 14.17
C PRO A 88 -7.44 0.04 13.69
N TYR A 89 -7.55 1.26 13.18
CA TYR A 89 -8.78 1.81 12.62
C TYR A 89 -8.60 2.16 11.14
N LEU A 90 -9.61 1.84 10.34
CA LEU A 90 -9.68 2.18 8.92
C LEU A 90 -10.38 3.53 8.72
N TYR A 91 -9.81 4.34 7.83
CA TYR A 91 -10.32 5.62 7.40
C TYR A 91 -10.34 5.74 5.87
N HIS A 92 -11.33 6.47 5.36
CA HIS A 92 -11.22 7.11 4.05
C HIS A 92 -10.74 8.55 4.23
N VAL A 93 -9.64 8.88 3.57
CA VAL A 93 -9.03 10.20 3.62
C VAL A 93 -9.19 10.88 2.28
N LYS A 94 -9.79 12.08 2.27
CA LYS A 94 -10.03 12.88 1.06
C LYS A 94 -9.53 14.30 1.24
N GLU A 95 -8.98 14.88 0.18
CA GLU A 95 -8.71 16.32 0.12
C GLU A 95 -9.94 17.04 -0.45
N GLU A 96 -10.54 17.91 0.33
CA GLU A 96 -11.72 18.69 -0.06
C GLU A 96 -11.35 20.17 -0.23
N THR A 97 -11.72 20.77 -1.36
CA THR A 97 -11.58 22.21 -1.59
C THR A 97 -12.58 22.97 -0.74
N ARG A 98 -12.12 24.03 -0.07
CA ARG A 98 -13.01 24.87 0.73
C ARG A 98 -13.64 26.00 -0.08
N PRO A 99 -14.88 26.40 0.24
CA PRO A 99 -15.52 27.56 -0.39
C PRO A 99 -14.68 28.85 -0.27
N GLU A 100 -13.97 29.03 0.85
CA GLU A 100 -13.09 30.17 1.11
C GLU A 100 -11.71 30.09 0.41
N GLY A 101 -11.44 29.02 -0.33
CA GLY A 101 -10.14 28.73 -0.92
C GLY A 101 -9.24 27.85 -0.05
N GLY A 102 -8.31 27.15 -0.70
CA GLY A 102 -7.46 26.13 -0.07
C GLY A 102 -8.14 24.77 0.04
N THR A 103 -7.39 23.80 0.58
CA THR A 103 -7.83 22.42 0.72
C THR A 103 -7.77 21.96 2.17
N LYS A 104 -8.59 20.98 2.53
CA LYS A 104 -8.59 20.35 3.85
C LYS A 104 -8.66 18.86 3.68
N VAL A 105 -7.81 18.16 4.42
CA VAL A 105 -7.91 16.72 4.56
C VAL A 105 -9.08 16.38 5.47
N ARG A 106 -10.04 15.62 4.94
CA ARG A 106 -11.16 15.06 5.67
C ARG A 106 -10.91 13.58 5.90
N TRP A 107 -10.98 13.18 7.16
CA TRP A 107 -10.89 11.79 7.61
C TRP A 107 -12.30 11.28 7.91
N MET A 108 -12.67 10.16 7.30
CA MET A 108 -13.93 9.47 7.55
C MET A 108 -13.61 8.11 8.17
N PHE A 109 -13.92 7.96 9.46
CA PHE A 109 -13.76 6.70 10.19
C PHE A 109 -14.73 5.64 9.65
N LEU A 110 -14.22 4.43 9.41
CA LEU A 110 -15.00 3.30 8.90
C LEU A 110 -15.12 2.13 9.87
N GLY A 111 -14.20 1.98 10.81
CA GLY A 111 -14.26 0.90 11.80
C GLY A 111 -12.89 0.40 12.25
N GLU A 112 -12.91 -0.57 13.15
CA GLU A 112 -11.76 -1.37 13.55
C GLU A 112 -11.42 -2.40 12.46
N VAL A 113 -10.13 -2.64 12.28
CA VAL A 113 -9.62 -3.70 11.41
C VAL A 113 -8.65 -4.56 12.19
N TYR A 114 -8.80 -5.88 12.05
CA TYR A 114 -7.84 -6.83 12.58
C TYR A 114 -6.78 -7.07 11.51
N PRO A 115 -5.48 -7.09 11.86
CA PRO A 115 -4.50 -7.64 10.95
C PRO A 115 -4.90 -9.09 10.64
N ASP A 116 -4.78 -9.52 9.39
CA ASP A 116 -4.94 -10.93 9.05
C ASP A 116 -3.92 -11.71 9.91
N GLU A 117 -4.40 -12.57 10.81
CA GLU A 117 -3.55 -13.52 11.53
C GLU A 117 -3.05 -14.54 10.48
N GLU A 118 -1.74 -14.56 10.23
CA GLU A 118 -1.06 -15.48 9.31
C GLU A 118 -1.28 -16.96 9.65
#